data_AF-A0A518ARG5-F1
#
_entry.id   AF-A0A518ARG5-F1
#
_cell.length_a   1.000
_cell.length_b   1.000
_cell.length_c   1.000
_cell.angle_alpha   90.00
_cell.angle_beta   90.00
_cell.angle_gamma   90.00
#
_symmetry.space_group_name_H-M   'P 1'
#
loop_
_entity.id
_entity.type
_entity.pdbx_description
1 polymer ?
#
loop_
_entity_poly.entity_id
_entity_poly.type
_entity_poly.pdbx_seq_one_letter_code
_entity_poly.pdbx_strand_id
1 'polypeptide(L)'
;MSDSRRLLELIEEGIAQHQGDLDGWTMLDEDQLELFDGRATLTAHLLDEPHQDRRQVHAHVVTKLADYDNEELDACLYGLGDSREEALEQAAMIWITLVAGPIISFLDNKPVGLTCQAGVMDGDIEQGYSPDDFGMKNVRAYVGATFARGFDDDSFEEEITGSKPWFLYATESAAPRRVHLAKSTVFSEGKQGWRRELEIDGHEVSHSDPTWPADKPGPQFGYFTRFAVFEFPQNSTAVDERARLDRTILHFALNYGDYPDVDQLIDAMQEDGFDAEVVQEVESVSTLAFGRVFFEGYGASYSPYIIRAHADGSVETKVPLMSIPAYSRARALAPKIADMLSQEEFQELCFYSAESDGILQMLADNESDEIDLSGACFYPCIVPDRDVDDSTMQLAWAKLKQFQAKERIHTLQKPWWKFW
;
A
#
# COMPACT_ATOMS: atom_id res chain seq x y z
N MET A 1 3.13 30.26 17.36
CA MET A 1 3.81 28.98 17.07
C MET A 1 2.83 28.15 16.27
N SER A 2 3.25 27.57 15.14
CA SER A 2 2.40 26.67 14.35
C SER A 2 2.31 25.31 15.04
N ASP A 3 1.20 24.58 14.84
CA ASP A 3 1.07 23.21 15.34
C ASP A 3 2.16 22.29 14.75
N SER A 4 2.58 22.52 13.50
CA SER A 4 3.72 21.85 12.87
C SER A 4 5.00 22.02 13.68
N ARG A 5 5.35 23.26 14.03
CA ARG A 5 6.53 23.54 14.84
C ARG A 5 6.38 22.94 16.24
N ARG A 6 5.19 23.05 16.84
CA ARG A 6 4.93 22.48 18.16
C ARG A 6 5.09 20.95 18.16
N LEU A 7 4.66 20.27 17.10
CA LEU A 7 4.88 18.84 16.92
C LEU A 7 6.37 18.48 16.87
N LEU A 8 7.18 19.25 16.15
CA LEU A 8 8.64 19.06 16.12
C LEU A 8 9.28 19.29 17.49
N GLU A 9 8.86 20.32 18.23
CA GLU A 9 9.32 20.56 19.62
C GLU A 9 9.00 19.36 20.52
N LEU A 10 7.79 18.80 20.44
CA LEU A 10 7.39 17.62 21.20
C LEU A 10 8.20 16.38 20.82
N ILE A 11 8.53 16.22 19.53
CA ILE A 11 9.42 15.14 19.06
C ILE A 11 10.82 15.33 19.66
N GLU A 12 11.40 16.52 19.57
CA GLU A 12 12.72 16.84 20.14
C GLU A 12 12.77 16.57 21.65
N GLU A 13 11.79 17.08 22.39
CA GLU A 13 11.65 16.88 23.84
C GLU A 13 11.57 15.39 24.19
N GLY A 14 10.82 14.61 23.41
CA GLY A 14 10.67 13.17 23.62
C GLY A 14 11.95 12.38 23.29
N ILE A 15 12.62 12.68 22.18
CA ILE A 15 13.94 12.08 21.86
C ILE A 15 14.94 12.35 22.98
N ALA A 16 15.00 13.59 23.49
CA ALA A 16 15.90 13.96 24.58
C ALA A 16 15.60 13.21 25.90
N GLN A 17 14.39 12.68 26.09
CA GLN A 17 14.01 11.86 27.25
C GLN A 17 14.34 10.37 27.06
N HIS A 18 14.38 9.89 25.81
CA HIS A 18 14.67 8.50 25.44
C HIS A 18 16.18 8.20 25.24
N GLN A 19 17.08 8.92 25.93
CA GLN A 19 18.55 8.80 25.79
C GLN A 19 19.04 7.34 25.88
N GLY A 20 20.02 6.98 25.05
CA GLY A 20 20.59 5.63 24.92
C GLY A 20 20.32 5.00 23.55
N ASP A 21 19.06 4.67 23.27
CA ASP A 21 18.67 3.96 22.02
C ASP A 21 18.53 4.91 20.82
N LEU A 22 18.28 6.20 21.06
CA LEU A 22 18.10 7.24 20.02
C LEU A 22 19.18 8.34 20.13
N ASP A 23 20.41 7.93 20.47
CA ASP A 23 21.52 8.84 20.77
C ASP A 23 21.92 9.76 19.58
N GLY A 24 22.47 10.92 19.94
CA GLY A 24 22.93 11.96 19.03
C GLY A 24 22.47 13.35 19.50
N TRP A 25 23.08 14.42 18.98
CA TRP A 25 22.54 15.76 19.21
C TRP A 25 21.30 16.02 18.34
N THR A 26 20.42 16.87 18.86
CA THR A 26 19.25 17.42 18.14
C THR A 26 19.41 18.92 17.98
N MET A 27 18.85 19.47 16.91
CA MET A 27 18.77 20.91 16.71
C MET A 27 17.49 21.28 15.99
N LEU A 28 16.59 21.96 16.70
CA LEU A 28 15.43 22.61 16.10
C LEU A 28 15.81 24.01 15.59
N ASP A 29 15.76 24.21 14.28
CA ASP A 29 15.89 25.53 13.64
C ASP A 29 14.68 25.82 12.75
N GLU A 30 14.05 26.97 12.95
CA GLU A 30 12.81 27.36 12.24
C GLU A 30 11.75 26.23 12.21
N ASP A 31 11.47 25.68 11.03
CA ASP A 31 10.47 24.63 10.81
C ASP A 31 11.11 23.25 10.53
N GLN A 32 12.37 23.08 10.92
CA GLN A 32 13.16 21.86 10.69
C GLN A 32 13.81 21.38 11.99
N LEU A 33 13.76 20.06 12.20
CA LEU A 33 14.42 19.40 13.32
C LEU A 33 15.50 18.46 12.80
N GLU A 34 16.76 18.77 13.08
CA GLU A 34 17.88 17.87 12.82
C GLU A 34 18.03 16.88 13.98
N LEU A 35 18.17 15.60 13.64
CA LEU A 35 18.30 14.48 14.57
C LEU A 35 19.55 13.63 14.25
N PHE A 36 19.96 12.83 15.23
CA PHE A 36 21.00 11.80 15.09
C PHE A 36 22.33 12.34 14.56
N ASP A 37 22.79 13.44 15.15
CA ASP A 37 24.00 14.16 14.74
C ASP A 37 23.92 14.78 13.33
N GLY A 38 22.73 15.20 12.91
CA GLY A 38 22.48 15.82 11.60
C GLY A 38 22.35 14.82 10.46
N ARG A 39 22.21 13.52 10.76
CA ARG A 39 22.04 12.47 9.74
C ARG A 39 20.61 12.39 9.21
N ALA A 40 19.64 12.94 9.95
CA ALA A 40 18.25 13.05 9.54
C ALA A 40 17.71 14.45 9.81
N THR A 41 16.89 14.96 8.88
CA THR A 41 16.18 16.23 9.04
C THR A 41 14.68 15.99 8.93
N LEU A 42 13.90 16.48 9.90
CA LEU A 42 12.46 16.34 9.95
C LEU A 42 11.78 17.65 9.58
N THR A 43 10.67 17.54 8.86
CA THR A 43 9.67 18.60 8.65
C THR A 43 8.27 18.06 8.93
N ALA A 44 7.40 18.87 9.53
CA ALA A 44 6.04 18.47 9.87
C ALA A 44 4.97 19.27 9.10
N HIS A 45 4.00 18.57 8.52
CA HIS A 45 2.85 19.15 7.85
C HIS A 45 1.57 18.59 8.48
N LEU A 46 0.68 19.47 8.95
CA LEU A 46 -0.63 19.03 9.44
C LEU A 46 -1.67 19.23 8.37
N LEU A 47 -2.51 18.21 8.18
CA LEU A 47 -3.68 18.29 7.33
C LEU A 47 -4.84 18.81 8.20
N ASP A 48 -5.12 20.11 8.11
CA ASP A 48 -6.28 20.72 8.77
C ASP A 48 -7.50 20.61 7.85
N GLU A 49 -8.42 19.69 8.16
CA GLU A 49 -9.71 19.63 7.46
C GLU A 49 -10.66 20.74 7.97
N PRO A 50 -11.57 21.27 7.13
CA PRO A 50 -12.45 22.41 7.47
C PRO A 50 -13.35 22.21 8.71
N HIS A 51 -13.42 20.99 9.26
CA HIS A 51 -14.23 20.62 10.42
C HIS A 51 -13.48 19.77 11.45
N GLN A 52 -12.14 19.79 11.45
CA GLN A 52 -11.36 18.91 12.33
C GLN A 52 -11.71 19.15 13.80
N ASP A 53 -12.15 18.07 14.46
CA ASP A 53 -12.34 18.05 15.90
C ASP A 53 -10.97 18.36 16.54
N ARG A 54 -10.93 19.34 17.45
CA ARG A 54 -9.71 19.76 18.15
C ARG A 54 -9.03 18.62 18.90
N ARG A 55 -9.71 17.49 19.07
CA ARG A 55 -9.23 16.26 19.69
C ARG A 55 -8.43 15.34 18.77
N GLN A 56 -8.26 15.73 17.50
CA GLN A 56 -7.63 14.89 16.48
C GLN A 56 -6.57 15.68 15.72
N VAL A 57 -5.49 15.01 15.35
CA VAL A 57 -4.39 15.54 14.54
C VAL A 57 -4.04 14.50 13.49
N HIS A 58 -4.05 14.92 12.24
CA HIS A 58 -3.45 14.18 11.14
C HIS A 58 -2.19 14.92 10.70
N ALA A 59 -1.03 14.31 10.93
CA ALA A 59 0.27 14.92 10.65
C ALA A 59 1.11 14.03 9.73
N HIS A 60 1.78 14.66 8.78
CA HIS A 60 2.84 14.08 7.96
C HIS A 60 4.18 14.57 8.50
N VAL A 61 5.01 13.66 9.01
CA VAL A 61 6.38 13.96 9.45
C VAL A 61 7.34 13.39 8.43
N VAL A 62 7.88 14.26 7.59
CA VAL A 62 8.80 13.91 6.51
C VAL A 62 10.22 13.92 7.04
N THR A 63 10.92 12.80 6.92
CA THR A 63 12.33 12.64 7.29
C THR A 63 13.19 12.60 6.02
N LYS A 64 14.18 13.48 5.92
CA LYS A 64 15.23 13.44 4.91
C LYS A 64 16.48 12.78 5.48
N LEU A 65 17.05 11.84 4.73
CA LEU A 65 18.29 11.16 5.13
C LEU A 65 19.49 11.76 4.40
N ALA A 66 20.43 12.33 5.14
CA ALA A 66 21.56 13.09 4.58
C ALA A 66 22.47 12.25 3.67
N ASP A 67 22.69 10.98 4.03
CA ASP A 67 23.57 10.05 3.30
C ASP A 67 22.87 9.32 2.12
N TYR A 68 21.61 9.66 1.85
CA TYR A 68 20.75 8.97 0.87
C TYR A 68 20.11 9.98 -0.09
N ASP A 69 20.92 10.91 -0.64
CA ASP A 69 20.49 11.90 -1.63
C ASP A 69 19.27 12.75 -1.19
N ASN A 70 19.07 12.90 0.14
CA ASN A 70 17.90 13.53 0.75
C ASN A 70 16.57 12.88 0.36
N GLU A 71 16.55 11.56 0.18
CA GLU A 71 15.30 10.82 0.03
C GLU A 71 14.35 11.08 1.18
N GLU A 72 13.08 11.34 0.83
CA GLU A 72 12.02 11.73 1.76
C GLU A 72 11.24 10.49 2.22
N LEU A 73 11.23 10.29 3.54
CA LEU A 73 10.47 9.25 4.22
C LEU A 73 9.32 9.90 4.96
N ASP A 74 8.12 9.81 4.40
CA ASP A 74 6.93 10.46 4.98
C ASP A 74 6.17 9.51 5.92
N ALA A 75 6.06 9.91 7.18
CA ALA A 75 5.27 9.22 8.18
C ALA A 75 3.90 9.90 8.36
N CYS A 76 2.83 9.26 7.90
CA CYS A 76 1.45 9.65 8.19
C CYS A 76 1.05 9.18 9.61
N LEU A 77 0.85 10.14 10.51
CA LEU A 77 0.57 9.94 11.92
C LEU A 77 -0.82 10.45 12.28
N TYR A 78 -1.50 9.71 13.13
CA TYR A 78 -2.81 10.07 13.64
C TYR A 78 -2.80 10.15 15.17
N GLY A 79 -2.88 11.38 15.67
CA GLY A 79 -2.97 11.71 17.09
C GLY A 79 -4.41 11.96 17.52
N LEU A 80 -4.75 11.52 18.73
CA LEU A 80 -6.07 11.62 19.34
C LEU A 80 -5.92 11.86 20.84
N GLY A 81 -6.54 12.92 21.35
CA GLY A 81 -6.53 13.28 22.76
C GLY A 81 -7.80 14.02 23.17
N ASP A 82 -7.92 14.42 24.44
CA ASP A 82 -9.04 15.25 24.90
C ASP A 82 -8.84 16.73 24.52
N SER A 83 -7.64 17.09 24.06
CA SER A 83 -7.29 18.39 23.53
C SER A 83 -6.38 18.30 22.30
N ARG A 84 -6.17 19.42 21.62
CA ARG A 84 -5.26 19.49 20.45
C ARG A 84 -3.81 19.23 20.86
N GLU A 85 -3.39 19.76 22.01
CA GLU A 85 -2.05 19.51 22.55
C GLU A 85 -1.84 18.03 22.83
N GLU A 86 -2.79 17.36 23.49
CA GLU A 86 -2.70 15.92 23.75
C GLU A 86 -2.71 15.09 22.46
N ALA A 87 -3.44 15.53 21.43
CA ALA A 87 -3.40 14.89 20.12
C ALA A 87 -2.03 15.07 19.43
N LEU A 88 -1.40 16.25 19.55
CA LEU A 88 -0.03 16.50 19.07
C LEU A 88 0.99 15.65 19.84
N GLU A 89 0.88 15.59 21.16
CA GLU A 89 1.73 14.76 22.03
C GLU A 89 1.63 13.28 21.64
N GLN A 90 0.42 12.79 21.35
CA GLN A 90 0.25 11.42 20.88
C GLN A 90 0.89 11.21 19.50
N ALA A 91 0.73 12.14 18.55
CA ALA A 91 1.38 12.04 17.25
C ALA A 91 2.91 12.01 17.40
N ALA A 92 3.49 12.88 18.23
CA ALA A 92 4.92 12.88 18.54
C ALA A 92 5.36 11.53 19.13
N MET A 93 4.61 11.01 20.11
CA MET A 93 4.91 9.73 20.75
C MET A 93 4.88 8.55 19.77
N ILE A 94 3.93 8.52 18.83
CA ILE A 94 3.87 7.50 17.78
C ILE A 94 5.12 7.58 16.91
N TRP A 95 5.54 8.80 16.50
CA TRP A 95 6.75 8.96 15.69
C TRP A 95 8.00 8.46 16.44
N ILE A 96 8.19 8.91 17.67
CA ILE A 96 9.35 8.52 18.50
C ILE A 96 9.39 7.00 18.71
N THR A 97 8.25 6.40 19.05
CA THR A 97 8.19 4.98 19.42
C THR A 97 8.27 4.05 18.22
N LEU A 98 7.64 4.41 17.10
CA LEU A 98 7.46 3.49 15.97
C LEU A 98 8.30 3.83 14.75
N VAL A 99 8.65 5.10 14.54
CA VAL A 99 9.31 5.58 13.32
C VAL A 99 10.80 5.83 13.56
N ALA A 100 11.16 6.45 14.68
CA ALA A 100 12.56 6.78 14.99
C ALA A 100 13.46 5.53 15.07
N GLY A 101 12.98 4.46 15.72
CA GLY A 101 13.70 3.19 15.89
C GLY A 101 14.13 2.54 14.56
N PRO A 102 13.21 2.31 13.61
CA PRO A 102 13.54 1.87 12.26
C PRO A 102 14.54 2.77 11.52
N ILE A 103 14.37 4.09 11.60
CA ILE A 103 15.26 5.05 10.94
C ILE A 103 16.68 4.96 11.51
N ILE A 104 16.85 5.04 12.83
CA ILE A 104 18.19 4.97 13.43
C ILE A 104 18.83 3.60 13.20
N SER A 105 18.06 2.53 13.26
CA SER A 105 18.56 1.17 13.01
C SER A 105 19.05 1.02 11.57
N PHE A 106 18.34 1.64 10.62
CA PHE A 106 18.72 1.71 9.22
C PHE A 106 20.01 2.51 8.99
N LEU A 107 20.11 3.70 9.61
CA LEU A 107 21.29 4.57 9.54
C LEU A 107 22.53 3.91 10.14
N ASP A 108 22.38 3.23 11.27
CA ASP A 108 23.47 2.53 11.96
C ASP A 108 23.75 1.13 11.40
N ASN A 109 22.89 0.64 10.50
CA ASN A 109 22.91 -0.72 9.96
C ASN A 109 23.00 -1.79 11.06
N LYS A 110 22.23 -1.59 12.15
CA LYS A 110 22.11 -2.52 13.26
C LYS A 110 20.73 -2.35 13.92
N PRO A 111 20.08 -3.41 14.41
CA PRO A 111 18.85 -3.28 15.18
C PRO A 111 19.09 -2.47 16.47
N VAL A 112 18.16 -1.57 16.83
CA VAL A 112 18.19 -0.81 18.09
C VAL A 112 16.85 -0.92 18.83
N GLY A 113 16.92 -1.15 20.14
CA GLY A 113 15.74 -1.29 21.02
C GLY A 113 14.82 -2.45 20.62
N LEU A 114 13.56 -2.14 20.31
CA LEU A 114 12.53 -3.08 19.85
C LEU A 114 12.49 -3.28 18.33
N THR A 115 13.44 -2.69 17.59
CA THR A 115 13.54 -2.82 16.13
C THR A 115 14.26 -4.11 15.77
N CYS A 116 13.85 -4.78 14.69
CA CYS A 116 14.58 -5.91 14.14
C CYS A 116 15.01 -5.70 12.67
N GLN A 117 16.11 -6.31 12.25
CA GLN A 117 16.47 -6.45 10.84
C GLN A 117 15.78 -7.70 10.28
N ALA A 118 14.97 -7.52 9.23
CA ALA A 118 14.20 -8.59 8.60
C ALA A 118 15.06 -9.43 7.63
N GLY A 119 14.65 -10.69 7.41
CA GLY A 119 15.20 -11.58 6.39
C GLY A 119 16.65 -12.05 6.60
N VAL A 120 17.15 -12.02 7.85
CA VAL A 120 18.51 -12.45 8.19
C VAL A 120 18.53 -13.95 8.40
N MET A 121 19.14 -14.69 7.45
CA MET A 121 19.29 -16.15 7.54
C MET A 121 19.95 -16.56 8.85
N ASP A 122 19.34 -17.51 9.57
CA ASP A 122 19.76 -17.94 10.91
C ASP A 122 19.88 -16.80 11.94
N GLY A 123 19.15 -15.70 11.72
CA GLY A 123 19.13 -14.53 12.60
C GLY A 123 18.66 -14.87 14.02
N ASP A 124 19.35 -14.27 15.00
CA ASP A 124 18.97 -14.35 16.40
C ASP A 124 18.02 -13.20 16.76
N ILE A 125 16.75 -13.55 17.01
CA ILE A 125 15.70 -12.59 17.37
C ILE A 125 16.05 -11.87 18.68
N GLU A 126 16.75 -12.51 19.63
CA GLU A 126 17.17 -11.86 20.89
C GLU A 126 18.20 -10.75 20.64
N GLN A 127 18.91 -10.79 19.51
CA GLN A 127 19.84 -9.76 19.05
C GLN A 127 19.21 -8.79 18.04
N GLY A 128 17.90 -8.90 17.80
CA GLY A 128 17.17 -8.09 16.82
C GLY A 128 17.36 -8.52 15.37
N TYR A 129 17.89 -9.71 15.09
CA TYR A 129 18.00 -10.23 13.72
C TYR A 129 16.92 -11.28 13.49
N SER A 130 15.95 -11.00 12.62
CA SER A 130 14.84 -11.90 12.36
C SER A 130 15.07 -12.68 11.06
N PRO A 131 14.91 -14.02 11.07
CA PRO A 131 14.88 -14.80 9.83
C PRO A 131 13.62 -14.53 9.01
N ASP A 132 12.55 -14.02 9.62
CA ASP A 132 11.32 -13.66 8.93
C ASP A 132 11.49 -12.34 8.15
N ASP A 133 10.94 -12.30 6.95
CA ASP A 133 11.00 -11.14 6.04
C ASP A 133 9.86 -10.12 6.27
N PHE A 134 8.87 -10.44 7.12
CA PHE A 134 7.67 -9.62 7.39
C PHE A 134 6.91 -9.19 6.11
N GLY A 135 7.06 -9.94 5.02
CA GLY A 135 6.49 -9.60 3.71
C GLY A 135 7.36 -8.69 2.83
N MET A 136 8.55 -8.30 3.27
CA MET A 136 9.53 -7.48 2.53
C MET A 136 10.67 -8.35 2.00
N LYS A 137 10.52 -8.85 0.78
CA LYS A 137 11.50 -9.74 0.16
C LYS A 137 12.62 -8.98 -0.53
N ASN A 138 13.84 -9.52 -0.47
CA ASN A 138 15.01 -9.05 -1.23
C ASN A 138 15.43 -7.60 -0.96
N VAL A 139 15.05 -7.05 0.20
CA VAL A 139 15.41 -5.69 0.63
C VAL A 139 16.11 -5.73 1.98
N ARG A 140 16.92 -4.71 2.26
CA ARG A 140 17.40 -4.46 3.61
C ARG A 140 16.30 -3.71 4.36
N ALA A 141 15.67 -4.34 5.34
CA ALA A 141 14.56 -3.74 6.08
C ALA A 141 14.77 -3.78 7.60
N TYR A 142 14.41 -2.68 8.25
CA TYR A 142 14.34 -2.56 9.70
C TYR A 142 12.90 -2.30 10.12
N VAL A 143 12.38 -3.13 11.01
CA VAL A 143 10.97 -3.16 11.36
C VAL A 143 10.80 -2.80 12.83
N GLY A 144 9.99 -1.76 13.09
CA GLY A 144 9.80 -1.20 14.42
C GLY A 144 8.90 -2.05 15.31
N ALA A 145 8.67 -1.55 16.52
CA ALA A 145 7.68 -2.11 17.43
C ALA A 145 6.25 -1.97 16.88
N THR A 146 5.34 -2.75 17.43
CA THR A 146 3.90 -2.62 17.16
C THR A 146 3.27 -1.71 18.20
N PHE A 147 2.42 -0.78 17.78
CA PHE A 147 1.58 0.02 18.66
C PHE A 147 0.14 -0.47 18.57
N ALA A 148 -0.49 -0.73 19.71
CA ALA A 148 -1.87 -1.18 19.80
C ALA A 148 -2.78 -0.06 20.31
N ARG A 149 -3.98 0.05 19.76
CA ARG A 149 -5.02 0.94 20.28
C ARG A 149 -6.38 0.28 20.26
N GLY A 150 -7.16 0.52 21.33
CA GLY A 150 -8.52 0.00 21.44
C GLY A 150 -8.60 -1.47 21.84
N PHE A 151 -7.48 -2.02 22.35
CA PHE A 151 -7.42 -3.33 22.96
C PHE A 151 -7.22 -3.16 24.46
N ASP A 152 -8.17 -3.64 25.25
CA ASP A 152 -8.08 -3.68 26.71
C ASP A 152 -7.51 -5.01 27.22
N ASP A 153 -7.21 -5.95 26.30
CA ASP A 153 -6.78 -7.31 26.57
C ASP A 153 -5.55 -7.67 25.71
N ASP A 154 -4.45 -8.01 26.37
CA ASP A 154 -3.18 -8.40 25.76
C ASP A 154 -3.30 -9.73 24.97
N SER A 155 -4.40 -10.48 25.13
CA SER A 155 -4.61 -11.78 24.45
C SER A 155 -4.63 -11.72 22.93
N PHE A 156 -4.75 -10.52 22.34
CA PHE A 156 -4.72 -10.30 20.90
C PHE A 156 -3.32 -9.96 20.35
N GLU A 157 -2.36 -9.59 21.20
CA GLU A 157 -0.98 -9.33 20.75
C GLU A 157 -0.35 -10.60 20.16
N GLU A 158 -0.71 -11.77 20.70
CA GLU A 158 -0.29 -13.08 20.18
C GLU A 158 -0.89 -13.44 18.81
N GLU A 159 -1.96 -12.78 18.36
CA GLU A 159 -2.53 -12.98 17.00
C GLU A 159 -1.83 -12.09 15.97
N ILE A 160 -1.41 -10.92 16.44
CA ILE A 160 -0.78 -9.86 15.65
C ILE A 160 0.74 -9.94 15.85
N THR A 161 1.27 -11.15 15.66
CA THR A 161 2.70 -11.42 15.82
C THR A 161 3.52 -10.83 14.68
N GLY A 162 4.82 -10.76 14.94
CA GLY A 162 5.79 -10.46 13.91
C GLY A 162 5.74 -11.39 12.68
N SER A 163 5.34 -12.66 12.83
CA SER A 163 5.36 -13.61 11.69
C SER A 163 4.27 -13.36 10.64
N LYS A 164 3.31 -12.46 10.91
CA LYS A 164 2.31 -12.05 9.92
C LYS A 164 2.96 -11.17 8.85
N PRO A 165 2.43 -11.14 7.60
CA PRO A 165 3.15 -10.56 6.49
C PRO A 165 2.97 -9.03 6.41
N TRP A 166 3.25 -8.31 7.52
CA TRP A 166 2.93 -6.89 7.79
C TRP A 166 3.05 -5.96 6.58
N PHE A 167 4.13 -6.11 5.82
CA PHE A 167 4.50 -5.22 4.74
C PHE A 167 4.42 -5.93 3.37
N LEU A 168 3.61 -6.98 3.26
CA LEU A 168 3.33 -7.65 1.99
C LEU A 168 2.91 -6.63 0.93
N TYR A 169 3.57 -6.68 -0.23
CA TYR A 169 3.41 -5.76 -1.36
C TYR A 169 4.06 -4.38 -1.20
N ALA A 170 4.75 -4.08 -0.09
CA ALA A 170 5.42 -2.80 0.10
C ALA A 170 6.49 -2.56 -0.98
N THR A 171 7.28 -3.59 -1.29
CA THR A 171 8.34 -3.51 -2.29
C THR A 171 7.82 -3.32 -3.71
N GLU A 172 6.71 -3.98 -4.06
CA GLU A 172 6.03 -3.88 -5.35
C GLU A 172 5.38 -2.50 -5.53
N SER A 173 4.91 -1.92 -4.42
CA SER A 173 4.26 -0.61 -4.38
C SER A 173 5.22 0.56 -4.37
N ALA A 174 6.47 0.36 -3.97
CA ALA A 174 7.44 1.43 -3.77
C ALA A 174 7.74 2.23 -5.05
N ALA A 175 7.93 3.54 -4.89
CA ALA A 175 8.37 4.44 -5.95
C ALA A 175 9.76 4.05 -6.51
N PRO A 176 10.21 4.63 -7.63
CA PRO A 176 11.59 4.48 -8.11
C PRO A 176 12.56 5.32 -7.26
N ARG A 177 12.64 5.00 -5.98
CA ARG A 177 13.60 5.54 -4.99
C ARG A 177 14.29 4.38 -4.28
N ARG A 178 15.39 4.65 -3.61
CA ARG A 178 16.20 3.61 -2.97
C ARG A 178 15.64 3.21 -1.62
N VAL A 179 15.23 4.18 -0.81
CA VAL A 179 14.77 4.02 0.58
C VAL A 179 13.33 4.49 0.71
N HIS A 180 12.58 3.74 1.50
CA HIS A 180 11.15 3.96 1.72
C HIS A 180 10.77 3.70 3.18
N LEU A 181 9.75 4.40 3.63
CA LEU A 181 9.06 4.14 4.88
C LEU A 181 7.70 3.50 4.57
N ALA A 182 7.51 2.27 5.03
CA ALA A 182 6.22 1.61 5.00
C ALA A 182 5.53 1.73 6.36
N LYS A 183 4.22 1.92 6.33
CA LYS A 183 3.32 1.83 7.48
C LYS A 183 2.26 0.78 7.19
N SER A 184 2.03 -0.10 8.15
CA SER A 184 0.95 -1.07 8.10
C SER A 184 0.04 -0.86 9.30
N THR A 185 -1.24 -0.65 9.05
CA THR A 185 -2.27 -0.57 10.09
C THR A 185 -3.24 -1.74 9.94
N VAL A 186 -3.32 -2.61 10.94
CA VAL A 186 -4.24 -3.75 10.96
C VAL A 186 -5.42 -3.42 11.86
N PHE A 187 -6.60 -3.29 11.28
CA PHE A 187 -7.85 -3.00 11.94
C PHE A 187 -8.60 -4.28 12.29
N SER A 188 -9.18 -4.29 13.49
CA SER A 188 -10.10 -5.32 13.90
C SER A 188 -11.53 -4.96 13.52
N GLU A 189 -12.20 -5.84 12.77
CA GLU A 189 -13.57 -5.64 12.28
C GLU A 189 -14.55 -6.66 12.91
N GLY A 190 -14.19 -7.15 14.10
CA GLY A 190 -14.98 -8.12 14.85
C GLY A 190 -15.17 -9.42 14.07
N LYS A 191 -16.43 -9.71 13.74
CA LYS A 191 -16.80 -10.93 12.99
C LYS A 191 -16.37 -10.92 11.53
N GLN A 192 -16.08 -9.74 10.97
CA GLN A 192 -15.59 -9.62 9.60
C GLN A 192 -14.09 -9.98 9.51
N GLY A 193 -13.42 -10.11 10.65
CA GLY A 193 -12.02 -10.50 10.73
C GLY A 193 -11.12 -9.28 10.87
N TRP A 194 -10.04 -9.28 10.09
CA TRP A 194 -9.01 -8.25 10.15
C TRP A 194 -8.77 -7.69 8.77
N ARG A 195 -8.58 -6.38 8.72
CA ARG A 195 -8.26 -5.64 7.50
C ARG A 195 -6.94 -4.94 7.70
N ARG A 196 -6.04 -5.02 6.72
CA ARG A 196 -4.81 -4.23 6.72
C ARG A 196 -4.96 -3.04 5.80
N GLU A 197 -4.43 -1.90 6.21
CA GLU A 197 -4.04 -0.80 5.33
C GLU A 197 -2.52 -0.75 5.26
N LEU A 198 -1.98 -0.73 4.04
CA LEU A 198 -0.57 -0.51 3.74
C LEU A 198 -0.40 0.87 3.12
N GLU A 199 0.50 1.63 3.71
CA GLU A 199 0.89 2.98 3.30
C GLU A 199 2.39 2.98 3.00
N ILE A 200 2.82 3.61 1.90
CA ILE A 200 4.24 3.79 1.55
C ILE A 200 4.49 5.27 1.38
N ASP A 201 5.48 5.78 2.11
CA ASP A 201 5.89 7.19 2.16
C ASP A 201 4.67 8.11 2.25
N GLY A 202 3.98 8.01 3.39
CA GLY A 202 2.70 8.67 3.64
C GLY A 202 1.60 8.04 2.79
N HIS A 203 1.05 8.84 1.89
CA HIS A 203 -0.05 8.42 1.01
C HIS A 203 0.36 8.34 -0.46
N GLU A 204 1.66 8.26 -0.78
CA GLU A 204 2.09 7.97 -2.16
C GLU A 204 1.45 6.64 -2.63
N VAL A 205 1.39 5.66 -1.74
CA VAL A 205 0.55 4.47 -1.91
C VAL A 205 -0.34 4.27 -0.71
N SER A 206 -1.62 3.98 -0.95
CA SER A 206 -2.54 3.44 0.07
C SER A 206 -3.30 2.26 -0.50
N HIS A 207 -3.22 1.12 0.19
CA HIS A 207 -3.88 -0.11 -0.20
C HIS A 207 -4.56 -0.78 0.99
N SER A 208 -5.85 -1.11 0.83
CA SER A 208 -6.58 -1.91 1.80
C SER A 208 -6.65 -3.38 1.37
N ASP A 209 -6.19 -4.26 2.26
CA ASP A 209 -6.32 -5.71 2.18
C ASP A 209 -7.39 -6.18 3.18
N PRO A 210 -8.62 -6.48 2.71
CA PRO A 210 -9.72 -6.94 3.56
C PRO A 210 -9.56 -8.39 4.04
N THR A 211 -8.51 -9.10 3.62
CA THR A 211 -8.31 -10.53 3.89
C THR A 211 -7.01 -10.80 4.62
N TRP A 212 -6.69 -9.95 5.60
CA TRP A 212 -5.47 -10.10 6.38
C TRP A 212 -5.44 -11.44 7.13
N PRO A 213 -4.35 -12.23 7.04
CA PRO A 213 -4.31 -13.56 7.63
C PRO A 213 -4.22 -13.49 9.16
N ALA A 214 -5.32 -13.78 9.84
CA ALA A 214 -5.38 -13.96 11.29
C ALA A 214 -6.04 -15.30 11.64
N ASP A 215 -5.59 -15.92 12.73
CA ASP A 215 -6.06 -17.26 13.11
C ASP A 215 -7.39 -17.18 13.89
N LYS A 216 -7.66 -16.05 14.54
CA LYS A 216 -8.92 -15.76 15.25
C LYS A 216 -9.58 -14.46 14.78
N PRO A 217 -10.92 -14.35 14.83
CA PRO A 217 -11.61 -13.07 14.71
C PRO A 217 -11.17 -12.10 15.80
N GLY A 218 -10.98 -10.83 15.45
CA GLY A 218 -10.60 -9.80 16.41
C GLY A 218 -11.78 -9.24 17.22
N PRO A 219 -11.52 -8.32 18.17
CA PRO A 219 -12.56 -7.57 18.87
C PRO A 219 -13.35 -6.63 17.95
N GLN A 220 -14.40 -6.01 18.49
CA GLN A 220 -15.31 -5.19 17.69
C GLN A 220 -14.70 -3.89 17.17
N PHE A 221 -13.67 -3.38 17.83
CA PHE A 221 -12.89 -2.21 17.41
C PHE A 221 -11.45 -2.36 17.89
N GLY A 222 -10.56 -1.57 17.30
CA GLY A 222 -9.14 -1.51 17.64
C GLY A 222 -8.26 -1.65 16.42
N TYR A 223 -7.02 -1.19 16.52
CA TYR A 223 -6.04 -1.34 15.45
C TYR A 223 -4.61 -1.44 15.99
N PHE A 224 -3.77 -2.11 15.22
CA PHE A 224 -2.34 -2.16 15.44
C PHE A 224 -1.62 -1.42 14.31
N THR A 225 -0.62 -0.61 14.64
CA THR A 225 0.20 0.09 13.66
C THR A 225 1.65 -0.32 13.82
N ARG A 226 2.34 -0.50 12.68
CA ARG A 226 3.76 -0.82 12.62
C ARG A 226 4.42 -0.10 11.45
N PHE A 227 5.67 0.30 11.62
CA PHE A 227 6.46 0.95 10.57
C PHE A 227 7.71 0.12 10.24
N ALA A 228 8.17 0.27 9.01
CA ALA A 228 9.43 -0.29 8.54
C ALA A 228 10.15 0.67 7.60
N VAL A 229 11.46 0.81 7.76
CA VAL A 229 12.32 1.44 6.76
C VAL A 229 12.95 0.32 5.94
N PHE A 230 12.83 0.38 4.62
CA PHE A 230 13.46 -0.58 3.74
C PHE A 230 14.22 0.07 2.60
N GLU A 231 15.25 -0.61 2.13
CA GLU A 231 16.11 -0.18 1.04
C GLU A 231 16.26 -1.26 -0.03
N PHE A 232 16.12 -0.86 -1.29
CA PHE A 232 16.62 -1.62 -2.42
C PHE A 232 18.15 -1.58 -2.44
N PRO A 233 18.85 -2.74 -2.47
CA PRO A 233 20.30 -2.77 -2.48
C PRO A 233 20.88 -1.88 -3.59
N GLN A 234 21.96 -1.12 -3.30
CA GLN A 234 22.59 -0.22 -4.29
C GLN A 234 22.95 -0.90 -5.62
N ASN A 235 23.18 -2.20 -5.58
CA ASN A 235 23.59 -3.01 -6.73
C ASN A 235 22.38 -3.58 -7.50
N SER A 236 21.16 -3.30 -7.05
CA SER A 236 19.92 -3.82 -7.61
C SER A 236 19.45 -2.98 -8.77
N THR A 237 18.90 -3.63 -9.81
CA THR A 237 18.20 -2.96 -10.92
C THR A 237 16.78 -2.52 -10.54
N ALA A 238 16.34 -2.81 -9.32
CA ALA A 238 14.98 -2.58 -8.84
C ALA A 238 14.47 -1.13 -9.03
N VAL A 239 15.33 -0.13 -8.77
CA VAL A 239 14.98 1.29 -8.89
C VAL A 239 14.82 1.66 -10.37
N ASP A 240 15.76 1.25 -11.22
CA ASP A 240 15.72 1.50 -12.67
C ASP A 240 14.54 0.79 -13.35
N GLU A 241 14.26 -0.46 -12.95
CA GLU A 241 13.12 -1.23 -13.44
C GLU A 241 11.79 -0.56 -13.10
N ARG A 242 11.65 -0.04 -11.86
CA ARG A 242 10.49 0.75 -11.43
C ARG A 242 10.40 2.06 -12.19
N ALA A 243 11.51 2.77 -12.40
CA ALA A 243 11.51 4.02 -13.16
C ALA A 243 11.05 3.79 -14.60
N ARG A 244 11.51 2.69 -15.23
CA ARG A 244 11.06 2.27 -16.56
C ARG A 244 9.57 1.91 -16.57
N LEU A 245 9.10 1.19 -15.55
CA LEU A 245 7.69 0.83 -15.41
C LEU A 245 6.81 2.07 -15.24
N ASP A 246 7.13 2.95 -14.29
CA ASP A 246 6.40 4.21 -14.06
C ASP A 246 6.37 5.07 -15.32
N ARG A 247 7.50 5.19 -16.04
CA ARG A 247 7.55 5.88 -17.33
C ARG A 247 6.60 5.26 -18.36
N THR A 248 6.52 3.93 -18.40
CA THR A 248 5.65 3.20 -19.33
C THR A 248 4.17 3.39 -18.98
N ILE A 249 3.82 3.28 -17.69
CA ILE A 249 2.47 3.54 -17.17
C ILE A 249 2.03 4.96 -17.48
N LEU A 250 2.86 5.95 -17.16
CA LEU A 250 2.55 7.36 -17.41
C LEU A 250 2.40 7.65 -18.90
N HIS A 251 3.29 7.12 -19.74
CA HIS A 251 3.20 7.33 -21.18
C HIS A 251 1.93 6.69 -21.76
N PHE A 252 1.61 5.45 -21.39
CA PHE A 252 0.38 4.80 -21.81
C PHE A 252 -0.85 5.61 -21.40
N ALA A 253 -0.95 5.96 -20.11
CA ALA A 253 -2.11 6.67 -19.58
C ALA A 253 -2.31 8.06 -20.19
N LEU A 254 -1.22 8.83 -20.36
CA LEU A 254 -1.29 10.21 -20.85
C LEU A 254 -1.54 10.31 -22.36
N ASN A 255 -1.29 9.24 -23.13
CA ASN A 255 -1.48 9.23 -24.58
C ASN A 255 -2.65 8.33 -25.00
N TYR A 256 -3.40 7.74 -24.05
CA TYR A 256 -4.49 6.81 -24.34
C TYR A 256 -5.52 7.39 -25.32
N GLY A 257 -5.95 8.64 -25.10
CA GLY A 257 -6.93 9.32 -25.95
C GLY A 257 -6.40 9.87 -27.28
N ASP A 258 -5.07 9.87 -27.49
CA ASP A 258 -4.45 10.41 -28.71
C ASP A 258 -4.48 9.43 -29.89
N TYR A 259 -4.77 8.15 -29.61
CA TYR A 259 -4.77 7.09 -30.60
C TYR A 259 -6.20 6.55 -30.85
N PRO A 260 -6.52 6.11 -32.07
CA PRO A 260 -7.86 5.57 -32.37
C PRO A 260 -8.21 4.28 -31.62
N ASP A 261 -7.20 3.49 -31.26
CA ASP A 261 -7.31 2.26 -30.50
C ASP A 261 -5.99 1.98 -29.76
N VAL A 262 -6.05 1.05 -28.80
CA VAL A 262 -4.91 0.70 -27.94
C VAL A 262 -3.80 -0.05 -28.70
N ASP A 263 -4.14 -0.83 -29.73
CA ASP A 263 -3.14 -1.53 -30.54
C ASP A 263 -2.19 -0.52 -31.22
N GLN A 264 -2.73 0.58 -31.75
CA GLN A 264 -1.94 1.66 -32.34
C GLN A 264 -1.06 2.40 -31.32
N LEU A 265 -1.55 2.61 -30.09
CA LEU A 265 -0.73 3.16 -29.01
C LEU A 265 0.42 2.23 -28.64
N ILE A 266 0.15 0.92 -28.51
CA ILE A 266 1.17 -0.09 -28.20
C ILE A 266 2.24 -0.13 -29.29
N ASP A 267 1.84 -0.14 -30.57
CA ASP A 267 2.76 -0.13 -31.70
C ASP A 267 3.64 1.13 -31.68
N ALA A 268 3.04 2.31 -31.46
CA ALA A 268 3.77 3.57 -31.36
C ALA A 268 4.77 3.59 -30.19
N MET A 269 4.37 3.08 -29.01
CA MET A 269 5.27 2.94 -27.86
C MET A 269 6.45 2.01 -28.17
N GLN A 270 6.22 0.90 -28.87
CA GLN A 270 7.30 0.00 -29.28
C GLN A 270 8.25 0.66 -30.28
N GLU A 271 7.73 1.45 -31.23
CA GLU A 271 8.55 2.25 -32.16
C GLU A 271 9.39 3.32 -31.43
N ASP A 272 8.85 3.90 -30.36
CA ASP A 272 9.54 4.84 -29.47
C ASP A 272 10.55 4.18 -28.51
N GLY A 273 10.71 2.86 -28.61
CA GLY A 273 11.71 2.09 -27.88
C GLY A 273 11.30 1.68 -26.47
N PHE A 274 10.00 1.68 -26.16
CA PHE A 274 9.50 1.04 -24.94
C PHE A 274 9.61 -0.50 -25.05
N ASP A 275 9.79 -1.15 -23.90
CA ASP A 275 9.90 -2.60 -23.81
C ASP A 275 8.52 -3.24 -24.06
N ALA A 276 8.42 -4.08 -25.10
CA ALA A 276 7.15 -4.64 -25.54
C ALA A 276 6.46 -5.50 -24.47
N GLU A 277 7.22 -6.22 -23.64
CA GLU A 277 6.65 -7.03 -22.55
C GLU A 277 6.09 -6.13 -21.45
N VAL A 278 6.81 -5.05 -21.11
CA VAL A 278 6.35 -4.08 -20.10
C VAL A 278 5.13 -3.32 -20.58
N VAL A 279 5.10 -2.88 -21.85
CA VAL A 279 3.95 -2.17 -22.44
C VAL A 279 2.68 -3.04 -22.37
N GLN A 280 2.81 -4.31 -22.72
CA GLN A 280 1.67 -5.22 -22.65
C GLN A 280 1.23 -5.48 -21.21
N GLU A 281 2.16 -5.68 -20.27
CA GLU A 281 1.80 -5.83 -18.85
C GLU A 281 1.05 -4.58 -18.36
N VAL A 282 1.51 -3.39 -18.74
CA VAL A 282 0.82 -2.13 -18.42
C VAL A 282 -0.59 -2.08 -18.99
N GLU A 283 -0.76 -2.37 -20.28
CA GLU A 283 -2.10 -2.41 -20.89
C GLU A 283 -3.03 -3.38 -20.15
N SER A 284 -2.54 -4.58 -19.85
CA SER A 284 -3.36 -5.67 -19.36
C SER A 284 -3.71 -5.56 -17.88
N VAL A 285 -2.85 -4.95 -17.04
CA VAL A 285 -3.10 -4.84 -15.59
C VAL A 285 -3.17 -3.43 -15.04
N SER A 286 -2.49 -2.43 -15.62
CA SER A 286 -2.57 -1.05 -15.10
C SER A 286 -3.94 -0.44 -15.34
N THR A 287 -4.61 -0.82 -16.44
CA THR A 287 -5.97 -0.37 -16.77
C THR A 287 -7.01 -0.89 -15.76
N LEU A 288 -6.83 -2.11 -15.23
CA LEU A 288 -7.62 -2.63 -14.10
C LEU A 288 -7.43 -1.75 -12.86
N ALA A 289 -6.19 -1.32 -12.58
CA ALA A 289 -5.91 -0.46 -11.42
C ALA A 289 -6.62 0.89 -11.55
N PHE A 290 -6.57 1.54 -12.71
CA PHE A 290 -7.24 2.82 -12.96
C PHE A 290 -8.76 2.72 -12.82
N GLY A 291 -9.38 1.70 -13.43
CA GLY A 291 -10.81 1.44 -13.30
C GLY A 291 -11.23 1.23 -11.84
N ARG A 292 -10.50 0.39 -11.11
CA ARG A 292 -10.80 0.11 -9.69
C ARG A 292 -10.66 1.34 -8.80
N VAL A 293 -9.58 2.12 -8.95
CA VAL A 293 -9.40 3.38 -8.18
C VAL A 293 -10.56 4.33 -8.43
N PHE A 294 -11.01 4.46 -9.69
CA PHE A 294 -12.15 5.31 -10.03
C PHE A 294 -13.47 4.80 -9.42
N PHE A 295 -13.71 3.49 -9.47
CA PHE A 295 -14.99 2.90 -9.06
C PHE A 295 -15.09 2.54 -7.57
N GLU A 296 -13.98 2.49 -6.82
CA GLU A 296 -13.95 2.17 -5.39
C GLU A 296 -14.84 3.09 -4.56
N GLY A 297 -14.88 4.39 -4.90
CA GLY A 297 -15.74 5.37 -4.23
C GLY A 297 -17.24 5.10 -4.37
N TYR A 298 -17.65 4.24 -5.32
CA TYR A 298 -19.05 3.87 -5.56
C TYR A 298 -19.43 2.51 -4.95
N GLY A 299 -18.53 1.89 -4.19
CA GLY A 299 -18.83 0.68 -3.40
C GLY A 299 -18.66 -0.66 -4.13
N ALA A 300 -18.09 -0.67 -5.33
CA ALA A 300 -17.82 -1.91 -6.06
C ALA A 300 -16.87 -2.84 -5.29
N SER A 301 -17.21 -4.13 -5.21
CA SER A 301 -16.38 -5.15 -4.59
C SER A 301 -15.66 -5.97 -5.65
N TYR A 302 -14.33 -5.97 -5.62
CA TYR A 302 -13.48 -6.68 -6.58
C TYR A 302 -12.77 -7.87 -5.96
N SER A 303 -12.51 -8.89 -6.77
CA SER A 303 -11.56 -9.91 -6.37
C SER A 303 -10.15 -9.33 -6.24
N PRO A 304 -9.41 -9.64 -5.16
CA PRO A 304 -8.01 -9.22 -5.03
C PRO A 304 -7.06 -10.06 -5.91
N TYR A 305 -7.59 -11.07 -6.61
CA TYR A 305 -6.83 -11.99 -7.45
C TYR A 305 -7.23 -11.90 -8.92
N ILE A 306 -6.32 -12.30 -9.79
CA ILE A 306 -6.58 -12.64 -11.20
C ILE A 306 -6.28 -14.11 -11.47
N ILE A 307 -6.73 -14.56 -12.64
CA ILE A 307 -6.30 -15.79 -13.27
C ILE A 307 -5.31 -15.41 -14.37
N ARG A 308 -4.05 -15.86 -14.27
CA ARG A 308 -3.05 -15.60 -15.30
C ARG A 308 -2.96 -16.78 -16.25
N ALA A 309 -3.06 -16.51 -17.55
CA ALA A 309 -2.95 -17.50 -18.61
C ALA A 309 -1.62 -17.30 -19.33
N HIS A 310 -0.70 -18.24 -19.21
CA HIS A 310 0.67 -18.09 -19.67
C HIS A 310 0.87 -18.57 -21.10
N ALA A 311 1.80 -17.94 -21.81
CA ALA A 311 2.17 -18.33 -23.18
C ALA A 311 2.72 -19.77 -23.26
N ASP A 312 3.22 -20.33 -22.16
CA ASP A 312 3.71 -21.72 -22.08
C ASP A 312 2.58 -22.76 -21.93
N GLY A 313 1.33 -22.31 -21.88
CA GLY A 313 0.14 -23.14 -21.75
C GLY A 313 -0.32 -23.40 -20.31
N SER A 314 0.38 -22.85 -19.31
CA SER A 314 0.00 -22.96 -17.91
C SER A 314 -1.04 -21.90 -17.50
N VAL A 315 -1.78 -22.19 -16.42
CA VAL A 315 -2.80 -21.28 -15.86
C VAL A 315 -2.66 -21.22 -14.35
N GLU A 316 -2.46 -20.01 -13.82
CA GLU A 316 -2.39 -19.73 -12.39
C GLU A 316 -3.68 -19.05 -11.91
N THR A 317 -4.34 -19.58 -10.87
CA THR A 317 -5.75 -19.24 -10.57
C THR A 317 -5.98 -18.34 -9.35
N LYS A 318 -4.93 -17.78 -8.74
CA LYS A 318 -5.03 -16.90 -7.55
C LYS A 318 -3.82 -15.95 -7.48
N VAL A 319 -3.46 -15.32 -8.58
CA VAL A 319 -2.35 -14.36 -8.59
C VAL A 319 -2.82 -13.09 -7.90
N PRO A 320 -2.24 -12.67 -6.77
CA PRO A 320 -2.64 -11.43 -6.11
C PRO A 320 -2.31 -10.23 -6.99
N LEU A 321 -3.27 -9.36 -7.26
CA LEU A 321 -3.03 -8.20 -8.13
C LEU A 321 -1.94 -7.27 -7.59
N MET A 322 -1.93 -7.05 -6.27
CA MET A 322 -0.90 -6.23 -5.62
C MET A 322 0.50 -6.84 -5.67
N SER A 323 0.65 -8.13 -5.98
CA SER A 323 1.97 -8.74 -6.21
C SER A 323 2.50 -8.47 -7.63
N ILE A 324 1.70 -7.86 -8.50
CA ILE A 324 2.08 -7.51 -9.87
C ILE A 324 2.54 -6.05 -9.87
N PRO A 325 3.83 -5.76 -10.11
CA PRO A 325 4.36 -4.40 -10.03
C PRO A 325 3.60 -3.40 -10.90
N ALA A 326 3.19 -3.77 -12.12
CA ALA A 326 2.45 -2.88 -13.01
C ALA A 326 1.06 -2.48 -12.49
N TYR A 327 0.35 -3.38 -11.81
CA TYR A 327 -0.92 -3.06 -11.16
C TYR A 327 -0.69 -2.17 -9.92
N SER A 328 0.24 -2.60 -9.05
CA SER A 328 0.53 -1.92 -7.78
C SER A 328 1.02 -0.47 -8.02
N ARG A 329 1.94 -0.27 -8.96
CA ARG A 329 2.42 1.07 -9.35
C ARG A 329 1.37 1.90 -10.07
N ALA A 330 0.55 1.31 -10.94
CA ALA A 330 -0.52 2.06 -11.59
C ALA A 330 -1.56 2.57 -10.59
N ARG A 331 -1.89 1.77 -9.56
CA ARG A 331 -2.75 2.21 -8.45
C ARG A 331 -2.15 3.41 -7.72
N ALA A 332 -0.85 3.39 -7.44
CA ALA A 332 -0.13 4.48 -6.81
C ALA A 332 -0.10 5.76 -7.67
N LEU A 333 0.06 5.60 -8.99
CA LEU A 333 0.14 6.73 -9.93
C LEU A 333 -1.22 7.29 -10.32
N ALA A 334 -2.32 6.58 -10.08
CA ALA A 334 -3.67 6.96 -10.52
C ALA A 334 -4.10 8.37 -10.07
N PRO A 335 -3.91 8.80 -8.80
CA PRO A 335 -4.26 10.16 -8.39
C PRO A 335 -3.46 11.22 -9.15
N LYS A 336 -2.16 10.99 -9.33
CA LYS A 336 -1.28 11.90 -10.08
C LYS A 336 -1.67 12.00 -11.55
N ILE A 337 -2.07 10.89 -12.17
CA ILE A 337 -2.56 10.87 -13.56
C ILE A 337 -3.89 11.62 -13.65
N ALA A 338 -4.79 11.45 -12.69
CA ALA A 338 -6.06 12.18 -12.63
C ALA A 338 -5.85 13.70 -12.52
N ASP A 339 -4.80 14.15 -11.83
CA ASP A 339 -4.41 15.57 -11.77
C ASP A 339 -3.78 16.11 -13.07
N MET A 340 -3.23 15.22 -13.90
CA MET A 340 -2.56 15.58 -15.17
C MET A 340 -3.51 15.61 -16.37
N LEU A 341 -4.59 14.82 -16.33
CA LEU A 341 -5.60 14.72 -17.37
C LEU A 341 -6.83 15.57 -17.03
N SER A 342 -7.62 15.90 -18.04
CA SER A 342 -8.99 16.35 -17.78
C SER A 342 -9.82 15.21 -17.19
N GLN A 343 -10.90 15.56 -16.51
CA GLN A 343 -11.81 14.57 -15.92
C GLN A 343 -12.37 13.60 -16.97
N GLU A 344 -12.65 14.09 -18.18
CA GLU A 344 -13.18 13.28 -19.30
C GLU A 344 -12.12 12.28 -19.81
N GLU A 345 -10.91 12.74 -20.07
CA GLU A 345 -9.79 11.88 -20.51
C GLU A 345 -9.46 10.80 -19.47
N PHE A 346 -9.45 11.15 -18.18
CA PHE A 346 -9.23 10.17 -17.12
C PHE A 346 -10.36 9.14 -17.03
N GLN A 347 -11.62 9.57 -17.19
CA GLN A 347 -12.76 8.66 -17.22
C GLN A 347 -12.68 7.66 -18.38
N GLU A 348 -12.36 8.14 -19.59
CA GLU A 348 -12.19 7.27 -20.76
C GLU A 348 -11.11 6.20 -20.52
N LEU A 349 -9.97 6.59 -19.93
CA LEU A 349 -8.92 5.65 -19.54
C LEU A 349 -9.42 4.61 -18.52
N CYS A 350 -10.14 5.05 -17.48
CA CYS A 350 -10.68 4.17 -16.46
C CYS A 350 -11.68 3.16 -17.03
N PHE A 351 -12.40 3.51 -18.08
CA PHE A 351 -13.45 2.68 -18.69
C PHE A 351 -12.94 1.61 -19.64
N TYR A 352 -11.67 1.64 -20.04
CA TYR A 352 -11.09 0.68 -20.98
C TYR A 352 -11.06 -0.78 -20.45
N SER A 353 -11.02 -0.97 -19.14
CA SER A 353 -10.84 -2.32 -18.58
C SER A 353 -12.09 -3.20 -18.71
N ALA A 354 -11.88 -4.52 -18.84
CA ALA A 354 -12.98 -5.49 -18.91
C ALA A 354 -13.92 -5.48 -17.70
N GLU A 355 -13.42 -5.10 -16.51
CA GLU A 355 -14.27 -4.91 -15.32
C GLU A 355 -15.17 -3.68 -15.48
N SER A 356 -14.64 -2.61 -16.08
CA SER A 356 -15.37 -1.36 -16.30
C SER A 356 -16.45 -1.51 -17.36
N ASP A 357 -16.20 -2.28 -18.42
CA ASP A 357 -17.26 -2.67 -19.38
C ASP A 357 -18.46 -3.34 -18.68
N GLY A 358 -18.19 -4.23 -17.73
CA GLY A 358 -19.23 -4.87 -16.92
C GLY A 358 -20.01 -3.86 -16.06
N ILE A 359 -19.32 -2.88 -15.48
CA ILE A 359 -19.94 -1.80 -14.70
C ILE A 359 -20.81 -0.92 -15.61
N LEU A 360 -20.30 -0.51 -16.77
CA LEU A 360 -21.03 0.33 -17.71
C LEU A 360 -22.31 -0.35 -18.22
N GLN A 361 -22.27 -1.66 -18.46
CA GLN A 361 -23.47 -2.45 -18.78
C GLN A 361 -24.47 -2.46 -17.62
N MET A 362 -24.02 -2.66 -16.38
CA MET A 362 -24.88 -2.61 -15.19
C MET A 362 -25.51 -1.23 -14.98
N LEU A 363 -24.79 -0.16 -15.29
CA LEU A 363 -25.29 1.21 -15.19
C LEU A 363 -26.28 1.54 -16.31
N ALA A 364 -26.04 1.08 -17.53
CA ALA A 364 -26.97 1.25 -18.65
C ALA A 364 -28.33 0.58 -18.40
N ASP A 365 -28.35 -0.52 -17.64
CA ASP A 365 -29.57 -1.24 -17.26
C ASP A 365 -30.31 -0.62 -16.05
N ASN A 366 -29.68 0.32 -15.32
CA ASN A 366 -30.26 1.01 -14.17
C ASN A 366 -30.70 2.45 -14.56
N GLU A 367 -31.99 2.76 -14.46
CA GLU A 367 -32.53 4.10 -14.72
C GLU A 367 -32.24 5.14 -13.59
N SER A 368 -31.28 4.86 -12.71
CA SER A 368 -30.93 5.73 -11.57
C SER A 368 -29.87 6.74 -11.98
N ASP A 369 -30.07 8.01 -11.62
CA ASP A 369 -29.07 9.07 -11.80
C ASP A 369 -27.89 8.96 -10.82
N GLU A 370 -28.01 8.16 -9.74
CA GLU A 370 -26.93 7.88 -8.80
C GLU A 370 -26.26 6.53 -9.10
N ILE A 371 -24.94 6.55 -9.24
CA ILE A 371 -24.08 5.37 -9.39
C ILE A 371 -23.93 4.72 -8.00
N ASP A 372 -24.57 3.57 -7.78
CA ASP A 372 -24.39 2.71 -6.61
C ASP A 372 -23.96 1.31 -7.05
N LEU A 373 -22.71 0.95 -6.71
CA LEU A 373 -22.10 -0.34 -7.03
C LEU A 373 -21.94 -1.23 -5.79
N SER A 374 -22.54 -0.89 -4.65
CA SER A 374 -22.43 -1.65 -3.40
C SER A 374 -22.92 -3.11 -3.49
N GLY A 375 -23.80 -3.40 -4.46
CA GLY A 375 -24.26 -4.75 -4.78
C GLY A 375 -23.43 -5.48 -5.85
N ALA A 376 -22.47 -4.80 -6.50
CA ALA A 376 -21.65 -5.37 -7.56
C ALA A 376 -20.46 -6.14 -6.95
N CYS A 377 -20.34 -7.42 -7.35
CA CYS A 377 -19.25 -8.29 -6.94
C CYS A 377 -18.59 -8.89 -8.17
N PHE A 378 -17.34 -8.51 -8.42
CA PHE A 378 -16.56 -8.92 -9.58
C PHE A 378 -15.71 -10.15 -9.25
N TYR A 379 -15.83 -11.17 -10.09
CA TYR A 379 -14.96 -12.35 -10.06
C TYR A 379 -13.57 -12.01 -10.61
N PRO A 380 -12.54 -12.83 -10.32
CA PRO A 380 -11.21 -12.66 -10.91
C PRO A 380 -11.25 -12.52 -12.44
N CYS A 381 -10.58 -11.50 -12.98
CA CYS A 381 -10.33 -11.38 -14.41
C CYS A 381 -9.33 -12.43 -14.88
N ILE A 382 -9.44 -12.83 -16.15
CA ILE A 382 -8.41 -13.59 -16.84
C ILE A 382 -7.50 -12.59 -17.53
N VAL A 383 -6.21 -12.62 -17.19
CA VAL A 383 -5.17 -11.79 -17.81
C VAL A 383 -4.23 -12.71 -18.59
N PRO A 384 -4.24 -12.64 -19.93
CA PRO A 384 -3.36 -13.45 -20.76
C PRO A 384 -1.98 -12.82 -20.93
N ASP A 385 -0.93 -13.65 -20.96
CA ASP A 385 0.35 -13.26 -21.53
C ASP A 385 0.23 -13.10 -23.06
N ARG A 386 1.26 -12.52 -23.69
CA ARG A 386 1.32 -12.38 -25.16
C ARG A 386 1.22 -13.72 -25.86
N ASP A 387 0.54 -13.74 -27.00
CA ASP A 387 0.50 -14.88 -27.91
C ASP A 387 0.00 -16.18 -27.25
N VAL A 388 -0.81 -16.06 -26.17
CA VAL A 388 -1.44 -17.20 -25.53
C VAL A 388 -2.38 -17.91 -26.51
N ASP A 389 -2.34 -19.24 -26.53
CA ASP A 389 -3.19 -20.00 -27.45
C ASP A 389 -4.64 -20.14 -26.95
N ASP A 390 -5.55 -20.44 -27.88
CA ASP A 390 -6.97 -20.66 -27.59
C ASP A 390 -7.20 -21.77 -26.57
N SER A 391 -6.33 -22.79 -26.53
CA SER A 391 -6.49 -23.94 -25.64
C SER A 391 -6.23 -23.58 -24.18
N THR A 392 -5.28 -22.69 -23.96
CA THR A 392 -4.89 -22.15 -22.66
C THR A 392 -5.93 -21.16 -22.17
N MET A 393 -6.44 -20.32 -23.08
CA MET A 393 -7.57 -19.45 -22.76
C MET A 393 -8.81 -20.26 -22.37
N GLN A 394 -9.13 -21.34 -23.09
CA GLN A 394 -10.23 -22.24 -22.71
C GLN A 394 -10.01 -22.87 -21.32
N LEU A 395 -8.76 -23.22 -20.98
CA LEU A 395 -8.42 -23.71 -19.66
C LEU A 395 -8.64 -22.64 -18.58
N ALA A 396 -8.20 -21.41 -18.81
CA ALA A 396 -8.41 -20.29 -17.89
C ALA A 396 -9.91 -20.00 -17.68
N TRP A 397 -10.70 -20.00 -18.76
CA TRP A 397 -12.16 -19.90 -18.69
C TRP A 397 -12.80 -21.04 -17.90
N ALA A 398 -12.31 -22.28 -18.06
CA ALA A 398 -12.78 -23.42 -17.29
C ALA A 398 -12.48 -23.25 -15.79
N LYS A 399 -11.31 -22.70 -15.43
CA LYS A 399 -10.95 -22.39 -14.04
C LYS A 399 -11.84 -21.29 -13.45
N LEU A 400 -12.11 -20.22 -14.19
CA LEU A 400 -13.03 -19.17 -13.77
C LEU A 400 -14.43 -19.74 -13.50
N LYS A 401 -14.97 -20.56 -14.41
CA LYS A 401 -16.28 -21.22 -14.21
C LYS A 401 -16.30 -22.13 -12.97
N GLN A 402 -15.20 -22.83 -12.69
CA GLN A 402 -15.07 -23.62 -11.46
C GLN A 402 -15.05 -22.75 -10.21
N PHE A 403 -14.38 -21.60 -10.26
CA PHE A 403 -14.36 -20.62 -9.17
C PHE A 403 -15.78 -20.10 -8.90
N GLN A 404 -16.47 -19.62 -9.93
CA GLN A 404 -17.86 -19.15 -9.85
C GLN A 404 -18.82 -20.21 -9.31
N ALA A 405 -18.66 -21.48 -9.71
CA ALA A 405 -19.50 -22.56 -9.22
C ALA A 405 -19.30 -22.83 -7.72
N LYS A 406 -18.06 -22.78 -7.22
CA LYS A 406 -17.76 -22.98 -5.79
C LYS A 406 -18.31 -21.82 -4.94
N GLU A 407 -18.07 -20.59 -5.35
CA GLU A 407 -18.58 -19.37 -4.70
C GLU A 407 -20.12 -19.38 -4.63
N ARG A 408 -20.79 -19.72 -5.74
CA ARG A 408 -22.26 -19.83 -5.79
C ARG A 408 -22.82 -20.85 -4.80
N ILE A 409 -22.15 -21.99 -4.63
CA ILE A 409 -22.54 -23.02 -3.65
C ILE A 409 -22.48 -22.46 -2.22
N HIS A 410 -21.47 -21.65 -1.89
CA HIS A 410 -21.37 -21.01 -0.57
C HIS A 410 -22.46 -19.95 -0.34
N THR A 411 -22.81 -19.14 -1.34
CA THR A 411 -23.94 -18.19 -1.23
C THR A 411 -25.32 -18.85 -1.15
N LEU A 412 -25.48 -20.05 -1.74
CA LEU A 412 -26.73 -20.83 -1.69
C LEU A 412 -26.87 -21.69 -0.43
N GLN A 413 -25.83 -21.79 0.41
CA GLN A 413 -25.90 -22.43 1.73
C GLN A 413 -26.60 -21.54 2.77
N LYS A 414 -27.80 -21.04 2.47
CA LYS A 414 -28.80 -20.90 3.53
C LYS A 414 -29.22 -22.32 3.90
N PRO A 415 -29.20 -22.73 5.19
CA PRO A 415 -29.60 -24.08 5.55
C PRO A 415 -31.07 -24.27 5.14
N TRP A 416 -31.33 -25.28 4.31
CA TRP A 416 -32.66 -25.72 3.85
C TRP A 416 -33.56 -26.26 4.98
N TRP A 417 -33.25 -25.94 6.23
CA TRP A 417 -33.89 -26.43 7.44
C TRP A 417 -33.83 -25.35 8.54
N LYS A 418 -34.58 -24.26 8.33
CA LYS A 418 -35.24 -23.53 9.41
C LYS A 418 -36.73 -23.42 9.05
N PHE A 419 -37.51 -24.34 9.59
CA PHE A 419 -38.95 -24.14 9.79
C PHE A 419 -39.15 -23.11 10.92
N TRP A 420 -40.27 -22.39 10.84
CA TRP A 420 -40.82 -21.42 11.81
C TRP A 420 -40.49 -21.70 13.27
#